data_AF-A0A1I6J625-F1
#
_entry.id   AF-A0A1I6J625-F1
#
_cell.length_a   1.000
_cell.length_b   1.000
_cell.length_c   1.000
_cell.angle_alpha   90.00
_cell.angle_beta   90.00
_cell.angle_gamma   90.00
#
_symmetry.space_group_name_H-M   'P 1'
#
loop_
_entity.id
_entity.type
_entity.pdbx_description
1 polymer ?
#
loop_
_entity_poly.entity_id
_entity_poly.type
_entity_poly.pdbx_seq_one_letter_code
_entity_poly.pdbx_strand_id
1 'polypeptide(L)'
;MTDEPDPVDLPDLPRGIALSWGMAASPQRGPKREMSVERIVEAAVDLADREGLGAVSMAAVAKALGFTPMSLYRYVSAKDDLLLLMQEEASGVPPLPDAGAEGGDWRGEAERLYRAQLEIYLAHPWLLSLPINGTPATPSTVAWMDAYLSALAETALDYHDRTAAMLAIMGQARWYGTVSAGYAEAARVGELSVAEVGAREAALFLTLVDADAYPHTRAALEAGVMTSDRDPMAFGIVRLLDGIATYIDRVAATGSPARAVECAPLPDDPALAADKRVRAAAKTVREAEKALRAAQKNLRQVRRDAVERIARAAG
;
A
#
# COMPACT_ATOMS: atom_id res chain seq x y z
N MET A 1 39.40 -4.20 30.58
CA MET A 1 39.44 -3.50 29.28
C MET A 1 38.27 -4.02 28.49
N THR A 2 37.08 -3.56 28.86
CA THR A 2 35.82 -3.82 28.17
C THR A 2 35.87 -2.98 26.90
N ASP A 3 36.02 -3.65 25.78
CA ASP A 3 35.89 -3.07 24.45
C ASP A 3 34.41 -2.73 24.28
N GLU A 4 34.07 -1.49 24.59
CA GLU A 4 32.78 -0.90 24.26
C GLU A 4 32.77 -0.81 22.74
N PRO A 5 31.86 -1.51 22.03
CA PRO A 5 31.88 -1.51 20.58
C PRO A 5 31.76 -0.06 20.10
N ASP A 6 32.68 0.35 19.22
CA ASP A 6 32.65 1.66 18.56
C ASP A 6 31.21 1.95 18.12
N PRO A 7 30.66 3.13 18.42
CA PRO A 7 29.32 3.48 18.01
C PRO A 7 29.27 3.35 16.50
N VAL A 8 28.50 2.37 16.01
CA VAL A 8 28.21 2.20 14.59
C VAL A 8 27.71 3.56 14.12
N ASP A 9 28.47 4.19 13.22
CA ASP A 9 28.10 5.45 12.58
C ASP A 9 26.87 5.14 11.72
N LEU A 10 25.69 5.18 12.36
CA LEU A 10 24.42 4.91 11.70
C LEU A 10 24.31 5.95 10.60
N PRO A 11 24.14 5.55 9.32
CA PRO A 11 23.93 6.51 8.26
C PRO A 11 22.78 7.44 8.67
N ASP A 12 22.90 8.75 8.38
CA ASP A 12 21.85 9.74 8.66
C ASP A 12 20.49 9.21 8.18
N LEU A 13 19.69 8.68 9.12
CA LEU A 13 18.45 8.00 8.80
C LEU A 13 17.46 9.03 8.22
N PRO A 14 16.72 8.70 7.15
CA PRO A 14 15.64 9.55 6.68
C PRO A 14 14.70 9.88 7.84
N ARG A 15 14.35 11.16 8.00
CA ARG A 15 13.65 11.64 9.19
C ARG A 15 12.32 10.93 9.45
N GLY A 16 11.53 10.63 8.41
CA GLY A 16 10.30 9.83 8.55
C GLY A 16 10.57 8.43 9.14
N ILE A 17 11.63 7.76 8.70
CA ILE A 17 12.05 6.46 9.25
C ILE A 17 12.46 6.63 10.73
N ALA A 18 13.35 7.58 11.03
CA ALA A 18 13.79 7.83 12.41
C ALA A 18 12.61 8.17 13.35
N LEU A 19 11.60 8.89 12.86
CA LEU A 19 10.35 9.17 13.60
C LEU A 19 9.54 7.90 13.85
N SER A 20 9.39 7.01 12.84
CA SER A 20 8.66 5.74 13.00
C SER A 20 9.28 4.84 14.07
N TRP A 21 10.61 4.84 14.20
CA TRP A 21 11.34 4.10 15.24
C TRP A 21 11.41 4.82 16.59
N GLY A 22 10.83 6.02 16.72
CA GLY A 22 10.95 6.84 17.93
C GLY A 22 12.38 7.35 18.22
N MET A 23 13.30 7.24 17.26
CA MET A 23 14.70 7.66 17.40
C MET A 23 14.91 9.15 17.15
N ALA A 24 14.02 9.80 16.40
CA ALA A 24 14.05 11.24 16.20
C ALA A 24 13.28 11.96 17.32
N ALA A 25 13.95 12.87 18.01
CA ALA A 25 13.31 13.73 19.00
C ALA A 25 12.24 14.61 18.32
N SER A 26 10.97 14.32 18.60
CA SER A 26 9.89 15.29 18.39
C SER A 26 10.17 16.50 19.29
N PRO A 27 10.01 17.76 18.83
CA PRO A 27 10.37 18.94 19.63
C PRO A 27 9.58 19.01 20.95
N GLN A 28 10.14 18.38 21.99
CA GLN A 28 9.59 18.33 23.33
C GLN A 28 9.98 19.59 24.09
N ARG A 29 8.98 20.39 24.50
CA ARG A 29 9.00 21.23 25.70
C ARG A 29 7.60 21.82 25.97
N GLY A 30 6.99 21.42 27.10
CA GLY A 30 5.83 22.09 27.72
C GLY A 30 4.76 21.14 28.30
N PRO A 31 4.23 21.38 29.53
CA PRO A 31 3.22 20.52 30.14
C PRO A 31 1.84 20.75 29.48
N LYS A 32 1.30 19.69 28.88
CA LYS A 32 0.11 19.62 28.01
C LYS A 32 0.29 20.31 26.65
N ARG A 33 0.43 19.54 25.57
CA ARG A 33 0.29 20.06 24.20
C ARG A 33 -0.79 19.33 23.41
N GLU A 34 -1.55 20.17 22.72
CA GLU A 34 -2.62 19.85 21.79
C GLU A 34 -2.11 19.22 20.47
N MET A 35 -0.79 19.21 20.20
CA MET A 35 -0.21 18.76 18.93
C MET A 35 1.08 17.95 19.11
N SER A 36 1.09 16.74 18.53
CA SER A 36 2.21 15.77 18.51
C SER A 36 2.29 15.10 17.12
N VAL A 37 3.32 14.29 16.85
CA VAL A 37 3.44 13.57 15.57
C VAL A 37 2.28 12.59 15.42
N GLU A 38 1.98 11.86 16.49
CA GLU A 38 0.91 10.87 16.58
C GLU A 38 -0.44 11.52 16.25
N ARG A 39 -0.77 12.66 16.87
CA ARG A 39 -1.99 13.41 16.56
C ARG A 39 -2.05 13.94 15.12
N ILE A 40 -0.91 14.32 14.54
CA ILE A 40 -0.85 14.77 13.14
C ILE A 40 -1.13 13.60 12.21
N VAL A 41 -0.58 12.43 12.51
CA VAL A 41 -0.75 11.20 11.73
C VAL A 41 -2.18 10.68 11.85
N GLU A 42 -2.72 10.57 13.06
CA GLU A 42 -4.10 10.17 13.34
C GLU A 42 -5.10 11.04 12.54
N ALA A 43 -4.97 12.37 12.62
CA ALA A 43 -5.85 13.27 11.86
C ALA A 43 -5.66 13.18 10.34
N ALA A 44 -4.47 12.76 9.87
CA ALA A 44 -4.21 12.55 8.46
C ALA A 44 -4.79 11.22 7.95
N VAL A 45 -4.70 10.15 8.74
CA VAL A 45 -5.35 8.85 8.50
C VAL A 45 -6.86 9.02 8.45
N ASP A 46 -7.45 9.66 9.48
CA ASP A 46 -8.88 9.98 9.53
C ASP A 46 -9.37 10.77 8.30
N LEU A 47 -8.56 11.72 7.83
CA LEU A 47 -8.87 12.48 6.62
C LEU A 47 -8.80 11.60 5.37
N ALA A 48 -7.81 10.72 5.29
CA ALA A 48 -7.62 9.79 4.17
C ALA A 48 -8.72 8.74 4.10
N ASP A 49 -9.19 8.24 5.24
CA ASP A 49 -10.29 7.26 5.32
C ASP A 49 -11.61 7.86 4.82
N ARG A 50 -11.89 9.12 5.16
CA ARG A 50 -13.15 9.79 4.76
C ARG A 50 -13.14 10.36 3.35
N GLU A 51 -12.03 10.96 2.93
CA GLU A 51 -11.97 11.76 1.70
C GLU A 51 -10.93 11.24 0.68
N GLY A 52 -10.26 10.13 0.99
CA GLY A 52 -9.21 9.54 0.17
C GLY A 52 -7.87 10.28 0.26
N LEU A 53 -6.82 9.62 -0.23
CA LEU A 53 -5.44 10.13 -0.17
C LEU A 53 -5.26 11.50 -0.86
N GLY A 54 -6.08 11.78 -1.87
CA GLY A 54 -6.03 13.04 -2.64
C GLY A 54 -6.38 14.27 -1.81
N ALA A 55 -7.19 14.12 -0.76
CA ALA A 55 -7.56 15.20 0.17
C ALA A 55 -6.42 15.55 1.16
N VAL A 56 -5.53 14.59 1.40
CA VAL A 56 -4.44 14.74 2.39
C VAL A 56 -3.39 15.73 1.89
N SER A 57 -3.32 16.86 2.58
CA SER A 57 -2.29 17.88 2.40
C SER A 57 -1.93 18.49 3.75
N MET A 58 -0.70 18.99 3.88
CA MET A 58 -0.24 19.67 5.11
C MET A 58 -1.24 20.74 5.59
N ALA A 59 -1.88 21.46 4.65
CA ALA A 59 -2.86 22.47 4.99
C ALA A 59 -4.23 21.90 5.40
N ALA A 60 -4.66 20.79 4.80
CA ALA A 60 -5.91 20.13 5.19
C ALA A 60 -5.79 19.52 6.59
N VAL A 61 -4.68 18.83 6.86
CA VAL A 61 -4.41 18.23 8.19
C VAL A 61 -4.27 19.32 9.25
N ALA A 62 -3.54 20.40 8.95
CA ALA A 62 -3.43 21.54 9.88
C ALA A 62 -4.80 22.15 10.20
N LYS A 63 -5.64 22.36 9.17
CA LYS A 63 -7.00 22.88 9.35
C LYS A 63 -7.85 21.95 10.22
N ALA A 64 -7.77 20.63 9.99
CA ALA A 64 -8.51 19.63 10.77
C ALA A 64 -8.15 19.68 12.26
N LEU A 65 -6.88 19.98 12.56
CA LEU A 65 -6.38 20.11 13.94
C LEU A 65 -6.50 21.53 14.52
N GLY A 66 -7.03 22.51 13.76
CA GLY A 66 -7.12 23.91 14.22
C GLY A 66 -5.78 24.66 14.24
N PHE A 67 -4.76 24.17 13.53
CA PHE A 67 -3.43 24.79 13.46
C PHE A 67 -3.10 25.36 12.07
N THR A 68 -2.00 26.11 12.00
CA THR A 68 -1.43 26.58 10.74
C THR A 68 -0.53 25.51 10.10
N PRO A 69 -0.43 25.44 8.76
CA PRO A 69 0.46 24.47 8.09
C PRO A 69 1.91 24.59 8.54
N MET A 70 2.37 25.81 8.81
CA MET A 70 3.73 26.09 9.31
C MET A 70 4.01 25.41 10.65
N SER A 71 2.97 25.19 11.47
CA SER A 71 3.11 24.55 12.77
C SER A 71 3.38 23.05 12.66
N LEU A 72 2.86 22.39 11.62
CA LEU A 72 3.05 20.96 11.37
C LEU A 72 4.47 20.65 10.89
N TYR A 73 5.07 21.54 10.08
CA TYR A 73 6.42 21.34 9.54
C TYR A 73 7.52 21.22 10.60
N ARG A 74 7.26 21.63 11.84
CA ARG A 74 8.17 21.40 12.98
C ARG A 74 8.25 19.91 13.38
N TYR A 75 7.16 19.18 13.17
CA TYR A 75 7.02 17.77 13.54
C TYR A 75 7.33 16.88 12.34
N VAL A 76 6.72 17.17 11.18
CA VAL A 76 6.84 16.38 9.95
C VAL A 76 7.34 17.27 8.82
N SER A 77 8.56 17.00 8.35
CA SER A 77 9.32 17.89 7.44
C SER A 77 8.74 17.97 6.03
N ALA A 78 8.17 16.88 5.54
CA ALA A 78 7.63 16.80 4.19
C ALA A 78 6.32 16.02 4.13
N LYS A 79 5.57 16.18 3.04
CA LYS A 79 4.38 15.35 2.78
C LYS A 79 4.76 13.87 2.69
N ASP A 80 5.92 13.55 2.13
CA ASP A 80 6.36 12.15 1.97
C ASP A 80 6.65 11.49 3.33
N ASP A 81 7.23 12.25 4.29
CA ASP A 81 7.38 11.78 5.67
C ASP A 81 6.01 11.54 6.33
N LEU A 82 5.02 12.41 6.07
CA LEU A 82 3.66 12.23 6.58
C LEU A 82 3.02 10.96 6.00
N LEU A 83 3.15 10.73 4.69
CA LEU A 83 2.59 9.54 4.03
C LEU A 83 3.23 8.25 4.58
N LEU A 84 4.53 8.27 4.84
CA LEU A 84 5.24 7.14 5.46
C LEU A 84 4.73 6.87 6.87
N LEU A 85 4.57 7.91 7.69
CA LEU A 85 4.06 7.75 9.06
C LEU A 85 2.58 7.35 9.08
N MET A 86 1.77 7.84 8.14
CA MET A 86 0.40 7.36 7.94
C MET A 86 0.38 5.88 7.56
N GLN A 87 1.26 5.45 6.65
CA GLN A 87 1.37 4.05 6.27
C GLN A 87 1.73 3.18 7.48
N GLU A 88 2.69 3.62 8.31
CA GLU A 88 3.08 2.95 9.55
C GLU A 88 1.88 2.80 10.50
N GLU A 89 1.20 3.91 10.81
CA GLU A 89 0.04 3.92 11.72
C GLU A 89 -1.09 3.01 11.22
N ALA A 90 -1.47 3.14 9.95
CA ALA A 90 -2.58 2.38 9.38
C ALA A 90 -2.26 0.90 9.16
N SER A 91 -0.98 0.54 8.98
CA SER A 91 -0.57 -0.86 8.86
C SER A 91 -0.57 -1.57 10.20
N GLY A 92 -0.18 -0.86 11.27
CA GLY A 92 -0.12 -1.40 12.62
C GLY A 92 0.71 -2.69 12.74
N VAL A 93 0.54 -3.39 13.86
CA VAL A 93 1.23 -4.67 14.11
C VAL A 93 0.40 -5.85 13.62
N PRO A 94 1.05 -6.93 13.12
CA PRO A 94 0.34 -8.16 12.79
C PRO A 94 -0.36 -8.75 14.02
N PRO A 95 -1.44 -9.53 13.83
CA PRO A 95 -2.08 -10.24 14.93
C PRO A 95 -1.09 -11.21 15.58
N LEU A 96 -1.20 -11.40 16.89
CA LEU A 96 -0.40 -12.40 17.59
C LEU A 96 -0.73 -13.81 17.08
N PRO A 97 0.24 -14.74 17.09
CA PRO A 97 -0.04 -16.13 16.78
C PRO A 97 -1.15 -16.70 17.67
N ASP A 98 -2.00 -17.55 17.10
CA ASP A 98 -3.04 -18.24 17.85
C ASP A 98 -2.41 -19.20 18.87
N ALA A 99 -2.65 -18.92 20.14
CA ALA A 99 -2.12 -19.73 21.25
C ALA A 99 -2.63 -21.17 21.25
N GLY A 100 -3.71 -21.47 20.51
CA GLY A 100 -4.29 -22.80 20.36
C GLY A 100 -3.86 -23.55 19.09
N ALA A 101 -3.11 -22.90 18.17
CA ALA A 101 -2.66 -23.58 16.96
C ALA A 101 -1.61 -24.64 17.30
N GLU A 102 -1.75 -25.83 16.72
CA GLU A 102 -0.69 -26.83 16.79
C GLU A 102 0.56 -26.25 16.11
N GLY A 103 1.71 -26.37 16.79
CA GLY A 103 2.98 -25.94 16.20
C GLY A 103 3.19 -26.65 14.86
N GLY A 104 3.54 -25.89 13.82
CA GLY A 104 3.79 -26.42 12.47
C GLY A 104 2.68 -26.20 11.45
N ASP A 105 1.52 -25.64 11.82
CA ASP A 105 0.50 -25.22 10.82
C ASP A 105 0.86 -23.88 10.15
N TRP A 106 1.89 -23.93 9.30
CA TRP A 106 2.33 -22.76 8.51
C TRP A 106 1.21 -22.21 7.63
N ARG A 107 0.30 -23.07 7.16
CA ARG A 107 -0.74 -22.69 6.22
C ARG A 107 -1.83 -21.88 6.92
N GLY A 108 -2.34 -22.37 8.04
CA GLY A 108 -3.32 -21.65 8.84
C GLY A 108 -2.79 -20.30 9.34
N GLU A 109 -1.50 -20.21 9.65
CA GLU A 109 -0.86 -18.94 9.98
C GLU A 109 -0.75 -17.99 8.77
N ALA A 110 -0.27 -18.46 7.62
CA ALA A 110 -0.24 -17.65 6.41
C ALA A 110 -1.64 -17.14 6.00
N GLU A 111 -2.68 -17.96 6.13
CA GLU A 111 -4.07 -17.56 5.85
C GLU A 111 -4.63 -16.54 6.86
N ARG A 112 -4.22 -16.62 8.14
CA ARG A 112 -4.59 -15.62 9.15
C ARG A 112 -3.93 -14.28 8.87
N LEU A 113 -2.62 -14.28 8.63
CA LEU A 113 -1.88 -13.06 8.30
C LEU A 113 -2.40 -12.43 7.00
N TYR A 114 -2.71 -13.23 5.99
CA TYR A 114 -3.31 -12.75 4.74
C TYR A 114 -4.63 -12.02 4.99
N ARG A 115 -5.53 -12.61 5.78
CA ARG A 115 -6.83 -12.00 6.12
C ARG A 115 -6.67 -10.71 6.91
N ALA A 116 -5.82 -10.70 7.93
CA ALA A 116 -5.57 -9.51 8.72
C ALA A 116 -4.97 -8.37 7.87
N GLN A 117 -4.05 -8.70 6.95
CA GLN A 117 -3.51 -7.72 6.02
C GLN A 117 -4.58 -7.18 5.06
N LEU A 118 -5.49 -8.03 4.60
CA LEU A 118 -6.60 -7.62 3.74
C LEU A 118 -7.60 -6.73 4.48
N GLU A 119 -7.92 -7.03 5.74
CA GLU A 119 -8.78 -6.20 6.60
C GLU A 119 -8.22 -4.78 6.73
N ILE A 120 -6.91 -4.63 6.88
CA ILE A 120 -6.23 -3.32 6.89
C ILE A 120 -6.44 -2.59 5.56
N TYR A 121 -6.27 -3.26 4.42
CA TYR A 121 -6.49 -2.63 3.12
C TYR A 121 -7.94 -2.23 2.87
N LEU A 122 -8.90 -3.00 3.40
CA LEU A 122 -10.32 -2.68 3.31
C LEU A 122 -10.72 -1.54 4.25
N ALA A 123 -10.10 -1.45 5.43
CA ALA A 123 -10.29 -0.35 6.38
C ALA A 123 -9.65 0.95 5.89
N HIS A 124 -8.47 0.86 5.26
CA HIS A 124 -7.69 2.00 4.77
C HIS A 124 -7.35 1.88 3.27
N PRO A 125 -8.33 1.95 2.35
CA PRO A 125 -8.10 1.73 0.91
C PRO A 125 -7.07 2.66 0.26
N TRP A 126 -6.83 3.83 0.86
CA TRP A 126 -5.84 4.78 0.39
C TRP A 126 -4.39 4.25 0.48
N LEU A 127 -4.11 3.23 1.32
CA LEU A 127 -2.81 2.54 1.36
C LEU A 127 -2.44 1.93 0.01
N LEU A 128 -3.45 1.48 -0.75
CA LEU A 128 -3.28 0.85 -2.06
C LEU A 128 -2.94 1.88 -3.16
N SER A 129 -3.22 3.16 -2.90
CA SER A 129 -2.88 4.28 -3.79
C SER A 129 -1.46 4.81 -3.57
N LEU A 130 -0.76 4.36 -2.52
CA LEU A 130 0.63 4.75 -2.28
C LEU A 130 1.56 4.08 -3.32
N PRO A 131 2.48 4.84 -3.93
CA PRO A 131 3.44 4.28 -4.88
C PRO A 131 4.43 3.34 -4.17
N ILE A 132 4.74 2.21 -4.81
CA ILE A 132 5.76 1.28 -4.33
C ILE A 132 7.12 1.77 -4.84
N ASN A 133 7.85 2.50 -4.00
CA ASN A 133 9.18 3.02 -4.31
C ASN A 133 10.30 2.24 -3.59
N GLY A 134 9.98 1.03 -3.13
CA GLY A 134 10.77 0.24 -2.18
C GLY A 134 9.98 -0.05 -0.91
N THR A 135 10.53 -0.92 -0.06
CA THR A 135 9.94 -1.29 1.23
C THR A 135 10.48 -0.37 2.32
N PRO A 136 9.67 0.53 2.92
CA PRO A 136 10.13 1.38 4.00
C PRO A 136 10.51 0.53 5.22
N ALA A 137 11.73 0.69 5.73
CA ALA A 137 12.20 -0.01 6.92
C ALA A 137 11.60 0.62 8.19
N THR A 138 10.30 0.41 8.39
CA THR A 138 9.49 0.93 9.51
C THR A 138 9.10 -0.22 10.44
N PRO A 139 8.82 0.02 11.74
CA PRO A 139 8.54 -1.04 12.70
C PRO A 139 7.40 -1.97 12.28
N SER A 140 6.26 -1.42 11.82
CA SER A 140 5.12 -2.23 11.38
C SER A 140 5.48 -3.07 10.17
N THR A 141 6.16 -2.49 9.18
CA THR A 141 6.61 -3.23 7.99
C THR A 141 7.51 -4.41 8.36
N VAL A 142 8.48 -4.18 9.26
CA VAL A 142 9.39 -5.24 9.72
C VAL A 142 8.63 -6.30 10.53
N ALA A 143 7.69 -5.91 11.40
CA ALA A 143 6.89 -6.83 12.18
C ALA A 143 6.02 -7.74 11.30
N TRP A 144 5.39 -7.17 10.25
CA TRP A 144 4.62 -7.96 9.28
C TRP A 144 5.51 -8.96 8.52
N MET A 145 6.71 -8.53 8.08
CA MET A 145 7.66 -9.45 7.44
C MET A 145 8.08 -10.58 8.39
N ASP A 146 8.42 -10.23 9.64
CA ASP A 146 8.83 -11.20 10.66
C ASP A 146 7.72 -12.22 10.95
N ALA A 147 6.47 -11.79 11.05
CA ALA A 147 5.32 -12.68 11.26
C ALA A 147 5.15 -13.69 10.12
N TYR A 148 5.24 -13.27 8.85
CA TYR A 148 5.17 -14.20 7.72
C TYR A 148 6.38 -15.15 7.66
N LEU A 149 7.58 -14.66 7.96
CA LEU A 149 8.78 -15.49 8.00
C LEU A 149 8.71 -16.52 9.14
N SER A 150 8.18 -16.11 10.29
CA SER A 150 7.92 -16.97 11.45
C SER A 150 6.90 -18.05 11.13
N ALA A 151 5.82 -17.71 10.42
CA ALA A 151 4.81 -18.66 9.96
C ALA A 151 5.42 -19.82 9.14
N LEU A 152 6.46 -19.52 8.36
CA LEU A 152 7.14 -20.49 7.49
C LEU A 152 8.38 -21.11 8.16
N ALA A 153 8.65 -20.82 9.43
CA ALA A 153 9.93 -21.14 10.06
C ALA A 153 10.21 -22.65 10.19
N GLU A 154 9.16 -23.44 10.42
CA GLU A 154 9.23 -24.89 10.59
C GLU A 154 9.10 -25.66 9.26
N THR A 155 9.07 -24.95 8.13
CA THR A 155 9.04 -25.57 6.79
C THR A 155 10.45 -25.91 6.30
N ALA A 156 10.54 -26.77 5.28
CA ALA A 156 11.80 -27.12 4.62
C ALA A 156 12.41 -25.98 3.76
N LEU A 157 11.75 -24.83 3.68
CA LEU A 157 12.22 -23.69 2.87
C LEU A 157 13.39 -22.98 3.54
N ASP A 158 14.35 -22.52 2.74
CA ASP A 158 15.37 -21.58 3.19
C ASP A 158 14.83 -20.13 3.25
N TYR A 159 15.65 -19.18 3.72
CA TYR A 159 15.20 -17.78 3.83
C TYR A 159 14.90 -17.10 2.49
N HIS A 160 15.51 -17.56 1.39
CA HIS A 160 15.22 -17.01 0.07
C HIS A 160 13.81 -17.41 -0.37
N ASP A 161 13.49 -18.70 -0.22
CA ASP A 161 12.18 -19.25 -0.55
C ASP A 161 11.08 -18.75 0.39
N ARG A 162 11.36 -18.63 1.70
CA ARG A 162 10.41 -18.03 2.67
C ARG A 162 10.07 -16.60 2.30
N THR A 163 11.09 -15.82 1.93
CA THR A 163 10.90 -14.42 1.50
C THR A 163 10.08 -14.35 0.21
N ALA A 164 10.36 -15.21 -0.77
CA ALA A 164 9.59 -15.27 -2.01
C ALA A 164 8.12 -15.66 -1.77
N ALA A 165 7.87 -16.66 -0.91
CA ALA A 165 6.53 -17.08 -0.52
C ALA A 165 5.77 -15.96 0.21
N MET A 166 6.41 -15.31 1.19
CA MET A 166 5.88 -14.13 1.88
C MET A 166 5.47 -13.04 0.88
N LEU A 167 6.38 -12.65 -0.02
CA LEU A 167 6.10 -11.59 -1.01
C LEU A 167 4.96 -11.97 -1.95
N ALA A 168 4.84 -13.25 -2.34
CA ALA A 168 3.74 -13.73 -3.17
C ALA A 168 2.39 -13.63 -2.43
N ILE A 169 2.35 -14.03 -1.15
CA ILE A 169 1.13 -13.97 -0.32
C ILE A 169 0.72 -12.51 -0.09
N MET A 170 1.66 -11.65 0.32
CA MET A 170 1.41 -10.22 0.52
C MET A 170 0.99 -9.53 -0.79
N GLY A 171 1.61 -9.89 -1.91
CA GLY A 171 1.26 -9.39 -3.23
C GLY A 171 -0.17 -9.76 -3.62
N GLN A 172 -0.61 -10.98 -3.32
CA GLN A 172 -1.98 -11.41 -3.55
C GLN A 172 -2.99 -10.65 -2.67
N ALA A 173 -2.65 -10.37 -1.40
CA ALA A 173 -3.50 -9.55 -0.53
C ALA A 173 -3.65 -8.13 -1.07
N ARG A 174 -2.54 -7.54 -1.51
CA ARG A 174 -2.53 -6.20 -2.11
C ARG A 174 -3.32 -6.16 -3.41
N TRP A 175 -3.19 -7.16 -4.28
CA TRP A 175 -3.94 -7.25 -5.53
C TRP A 175 -5.46 -7.34 -5.27
N TYR A 176 -5.88 -8.25 -4.38
CA TYR A 176 -7.27 -8.35 -3.93
C TYR A 176 -7.77 -6.99 -3.43
N GLY A 177 -7.03 -6.38 -2.50
CA GLY A 177 -7.39 -5.09 -1.92
C GLY A 177 -7.53 -4.01 -2.99
N THR A 178 -6.60 -3.93 -3.94
CA THR A 178 -6.60 -2.94 -5.02
C THR A 178 -7.85 -3.03 -5.88
N VAL A 179 -8.21 -4.24 -6.32
CA VAL A 179 -9.42 -4.43 -7.13
C VAL A 179 -10.67 -4.14 -6.31
N SER A 180 -10.76 -4.66 -5.09
CA SER A 180 -11.92 -4.43 -4.21
C SER A 180 -12.14 -2.95 -3.91
N ALA A 181 -11.08 -2.22 -3.59
CA ALA A 181 -11.13 -0.77 -3.37
C ALA A 181 -11.55 -0.01 -4.65
N GLY A 182 -11.07 -0.44 -5.81
CA GLY A 182 -11.45 0.15 -7.10
C GLY A 182 -12.95 0.01 -7.40
N TYR A 183 -13.51 -1.20 -7.22
CA TYR A 183 -14.95 -1.44 -7.39
C TYR A 183 -15.79 -0.70 -6.34
N ALA A 184 -15.35 -0.66 -5.08
CA ALA A 184 -16.03 0.09 -4.03
C ALA A 184 -16.07 1.60 -4.33
N GLU A 185 -14.98 2.17 -4.83
CA GLU A 185 -14.94 3.58 -5.22
C GLU A 185 -15.83 3.86 -6.45
N ALA A 186 -15.80 2.98 -7.45
CA ALA A 186 -16.69 3.10 -8.62
C ALA A 186 -18.17 3.05 -8.21
N ALA A 187 -18.51 2.17 -7.26
CA ALA A 187 -19.85 2.06 -6.69
C ALA A 187 -20.25 3.37 -5.97
N ARG A 188 -19.37 3.90 -5.12
CA ARG A 188 -19.59 5.15 -4.38
C ARG A 188 -19.81 6.36 -5.31
N VAL A 189 -18.96 6.50 -6.34
CA VAL A 189 -19.05 7.62 -7.31
C VAL A 189 -20.26 7.48 -8.23
N GLY A 190 -20.61 6.25 -8.60
CA GLY A 190 -21.76 5.96 -9.45
C GLY A 190 -23.11 5.95 -8.73
N GLU A 191 -23.12 6.10 -7.40
CA GLU A 191 -24.30 5.88 -6.55
C GLU A 191 -24.93 4.49 -6.77
N LEU A 192 -24.07 3.47 -6.87
CA LEU A 192 -24.44 2.07 -7.12
C LEU A 192 -23.96 1.17 -5.97
N SER A 193 -24.45 -0.05 -5.96
CA SER A 193 -23.79 -1.17 -5.29
C SER A 193 -22.63 -1.73 -6.12
N VAL A 194 -21.69 -2.42 -5.46
CA VAL A 194 -20.58 -3.12 -6.14
C VAL A 194 -21.10 -4.15 -7.16
N ALA A 195 -22.19 -4.84 -6.84
CA ALA A 195 -22.82 -5.81 -7.75
C ALA A 195 -23.36 -5.13 -9.02
N GLU A 196 -23.95 -3.94 -8.90
CA GLU A 196 -24.43 -3.17 -10.05
C GLU A 196 -23.28 -2.65 -10.93
N VAL A 197 -22.15 -2.27 -10.33
CA VAL A 197 -20.93 -1.94 -11.09
C VAL A 197 -20.48 -3.14 -11.93
N GLY A 198 -20.35 -4.32 -11.31
CA GLY A 198 -19.98 -5.55 -12.01
C GLY A 198 -20.99 -5.94 -13.10
N ALA A 199 -22.29 -5.81 -12.85
CA ALA A 199 -23.33 -6.10 -13.84
C ALA A 199 -23.28 -5.13 -15.05
N ARG A 200 -23.05 -3.83 -14.81
CA ARG A 200 -22.88 -2.84 -15.89
C ARG A 200 -21.64 -3.14 -16.72
N GLU A 201 -20.55 -3.49 -16.06
CA GLU A 201 -19.30 -3.88 -16.73
C GLU A 201 -19.49 -5.13 -17.59
N ALA A 202 -20.12 -6.18 -17.03
CA ALA A 202 -20.44 -7.41 -17.76
C ALA A 202 -21.28 -7.15 -19.02
N ALA A 203 -22.31 -6.29 -18.92
CA ALA A 203 -23.14 -5.90 -20.05
C ALA A 203 -22.35 -5.17 -21.15
N LEU A 204 -21.42 -4.30 -20.75
CA LEU A 204 -20.52 -3.60 -21.68
C LEU A 204 -19.61 -4.60 -22.40
N PHE A 205 -18.99 -5.53 -21.68
CA PHE A 205 -18.16 -6.57 -22.27
C PHE A 205 -18.95 -7.46 -23.24
N LEU A 206 -20.17 -7.90 -22.86
CA LEU A 206 -21.03 -8.69 -23.76
C LEU A 206 -21.43 -7.93 -25.03
N THR A 207 -21.50 -6.60 -24.97
CA THR A 207 -21.80 -5.76 -26.13
C THR A 207 -20.60 -5.61 -27.07
N LEU A 208 -19.38 -5.52 -26.53
CA LEU A 208 -18.17 -5.17 -27.28
C LEU A 208 -17.30 -6.37 -27.70
N VAL A 209 -17.30 -7.45 -26.91
CA VAL A 209 -16.42 -8.61 -27.13
C VAL A 209 -17.03 -9.52 -28.18
N ASP A 210 -16.51 -9.41 -29.40
CA ASP A 210 -16.92 -10.26 -30.51
C ASP A 210 -16.42 -11.71 -30.35
N ALA A 211 -17.26 -12.68 -30.76
CA ALA A 211 -16.97 -14.10 -30.61
C ALA A 211 -15.88 -14.59 -31.58
N ASP A 212 -15.82 -14.01 -32.79
CA ASP A 212 -14.85 -14.41 -33.80
C ASP A 212 -13.46 -13.85 -33.48
N ALA A 213 -13.42 -12.62 -32.95
CA ALA A 213 -12.16 -11.98 -32.54
C ALA A 213 -11.64 -12.48 -31.18
N TYR A 214 -12.54 -12.77 -30.22
CA TYR A 214 -12.18 -13.09 -28.83
C TYR A 214 -12.96 -14.30 -28.28
N PRO A 215 -12.81 -15.49 -28.89
CA PRO A 215 -13.68 -16.64 -28.62
C PRO A 215 -13.66 -17.11 -27.15
N HIS A 216 -12.49 -17.12 -26.51
CA HIS A 216 -12.37 -17.57 -25.11
C HIS A 216 -12.96 -16.56 -24.12
N THR A 217 -12.73 -15.26 -24.35
CA THR A 217 -13.30 -14.20 -23.51
C THR A 217 -14.80 -14.16 -23.67
N ARG A 218 -15.31 -14.25 -24.90
CA ARG A 218 -16.75 -14.34 -25.17
C ARG A 218 -17.38 -15.52 -24.43
N ALA A 219 -16.80 -16.72 -24.55
CA ALA A 219 -17.32 -17.91 -23.86
C ALA A 219 -17.34 -17.75 -22.33
N ALA A 220 -16.32 -17.11 -21.74
CA ALA A 220 -16.28 -16.84 -20.31
C ALA A 220 -17.36 -15.83 -19.87
N LEU A 221 -17.61 -14.80 -20.68
CA LEU A 221 -18.68 -13.82 -20.44
C LEU A 221 -20.06 -14.47 -20.52
N GLU A 222 -20.30 -15.33 -21.51
CA GLU A 222 -21.54 -16.08 -21.67
C GLU A 222 -21.76 -17.09 -20.53
N ALA A 223 -20.68 -17.62 -19.96
CA ALA A 223 -20.72 -18.43 -18.75
C ALA A 223 -21.00 -17.61 -17.47
N GLY A 224 -21.15 -16.28 -17.58
CA GLY A 224 -21.51 -15.40 -16.47
C GLY A 224 -20.37 -15.13 -15.48
N VAL A 225 -19.10 -15.28 -15.89
CA VAL A 225 -17.95 -15.17 -14.97
C VAL A 225 -17.88 -13.83 -14.22
N MET A 226 -18.36 -12.74 -14.82
CA MET A 226 -18.33 -11.39 -14.24
C MET A 226 -19.47 -11.12 -13.25
N THR A 227 -20.51 -11.96 -13.25
CA THR A 227 -21.69 -11.84 -12.36
C THR A 227 -21.83 -13.03 -11.41
N SER A 228 -20.87 -13.95 -11.45
CA SER A 228 -20.80 -15.13 -10.59
C SER A 228 -20.56 -14.74 -9.12
N ASP A 229 -21.05 -15.57 -8.20
CA ASP A 229 -20.79 -15.47 -6.76
C ASP A 229 -19.39 -16.00 -6.37
N ARG A 230 -18.80 -16.84 -7.22
CA ARG A 230 -17.42 -17.31 -7.07
C ARG A 230 -16.47 -16.13 -7.18
N ASP A 231 -15.66 -15.94 -6.15
CA ASP A 231 -14.61 -14.93 -6.12
C ASP A 231 -13.27 -15.50 -6.66
N PRO A 232 -12.81 -15.07 -7.85
CA PRO A 232 -11.53 -15.50 -8.42
C PRO A 232 -10.33 -15.11 -7.56
N MET A 233 -10.44 -14.05 -6.75
CA MET A 233 -9.38 -13.58 -5.88
C MET A 233 -9.23 -14.49 -4.66
N ALA A 234 -10.35 -14.87 -4.02
CA ALA A 234 -10.38 -15.90 -2.97
C ALA A 234 -9.89 -17.25 -3.49
N PHE A 235 -10.25 -17.64 -4.71
CA PHE A 235 -9.68 -18.82 -5.35
C PHE A 235 -8.15 -18.70 -5.50
N GLY A 236 -7.65 -17.52 -5.89
CA GLY A 236 -6.24 -17.25 -6.15
C GLY A 236 -5.35 -17.47 -4.93
N ILE A 237 -5.74 -17.00 -3.74
CA ILE A 237 -4.94 -17.21 -2.51
C ILE A 237 -4.88 -18.69 -2.13
N VAL A 238 -6.00 -19.42 -2.20
CA VAL A 238 -6.01 -20.84 -1.87
C VAL A 238 -5.10 -21.62 -2.83
N ARG A 239 -5.16 -21.33 -4.14
CA ARG A 239 -4.28 -21.97 -5.14
C ARG A 239 -2.81 -21.59 -4.96
N LEU A 240 -2.52 -20.36 -4.58
CA LEU A 240 -1.16 -19.93 -4.28
C LEU A 240 -0.58 -20.76 -3.12
N LEU A 241 -1.35 -20.91 -2.04
CA LEU A 241 -0.94 -21.72 -0.89
C LEU A 241 -0.83 -23.21 -1.22
N ASP A 242 -1.69 -23.76 -2.08
CA ASP A 242 -1.57 -25.14 -2.57
C ASP A 242 -0.27 -25.35 -3.36
N GLY A 243 0.10 -24.36 -4.19
CA GLY A 243 1.37 -24.35 -4.92
C GLY A 243 2.58 -24.27 -4.00
N ILE A 244 2.53 -23.44 -2.95
CA ILE A 244 3.58 -23.34 -1.93
C ILE A 244 3.70 -24.65 -1.14
N ALA A 245 2.58 -25.28 -0.76
CA ALA A 245 2.59 -26.58 -0.07
C ALA A 245 3.28 -27.65 -0.92
N THR A 246 2.89 -27.76 -2.19
CA THR A 246 3.51 -28.67 -3.15
C THR A 246 5.00 -28.40 -3.32
N TYR A 247 5.40 -27.13 -3.26
CA TYR A 247 6.81 -26.76 -3.33
C TYR A 247 7.59 -27.18 -2.08
N ILE A 248 7.04 -26.94 -0.88
CA ILE A 248 7.61 -27.36 0.40
C ILE A 248 7.86 -28.88 0.39
N ASP A 249 6.86 -29.67 -0.03
CA ASP A 249 6.98 -31.14 -0.11
C ASP A 249 8.11 -31.57 -1.06
N ARG A 250 8.24 -30.89 -2.21
CA ARG A 250 9.32 -31.15 -3.17
C ARG A 250 10.70 -30.80 -2.61
N VAL A 251 10.84 -29.67 -1.92
CA VAL A 251 12.10 -29.24 -1.30
C VAL A 251 12.48 -30.23 -0.18
N ALA A 252 11.52 -30.64 0.64
CA ALA A 252 11.72 -31.65 1.67
C ALA A 252 12.19 -33.00 1.08
N ALA A 253 11.64 -33.40 -0.08
CA ALA A 253 11.99 -34.66 -0.72
C ALA A 253 13.32 -34.64 -1.50
N THR A 254 13.67 -33.52 -2.13
CA THR A 254 14.79 -33.46 -3.10
C THR A 254 15.95 -32.55 -2.68
N GLY A 255 15.75 -31.68 -1.69
CA GLY A 255 16.73 -30.68 -1.27
C GLY A 255 17.08 -29.63 -2.33
N SER A 256 16.32 -29.58 -3.43
CA SER A 256 16.62 -28.73 -4.58
C SER A 256 15.52 -27.68 -4.78
N PRO A 257 15.87 -26.38 -4.77
CA PRO A 257 14.89 -25.33 -5.05
C PRO A 257 14.43 -25.39 -6.51
N ALA A 258 13.20 -24.96 -6.75
CA ALA A 258 12.62 -25.00 -8.08
C ALA A 258 13.26 -23.95 -9.01
N ARG A 259 13.27 -24.22 -10.32
CA ARG A 259 13.68 -23.24 -11.32
C ARG A 259 12.73 -22.03 -11.27
N ALA A 260 13.29 -20.84 -11.00
CA ALA A 260 12.56 -19.58 -11.14
C ALA A 260 12.20 -19.33 -12.61
N VAL A 261 11.02 -18.75 -12.85
CA VAL A 261 10.69 -18.19 -14.16
C VAL A 261 11.61 -17.00 -14.38
N GLU A 262 12.44 -17.05 -15.42
CA GLU A 262 13.26 -15.93 -15.83
C GLU A 262 12.34 -14.82 -16.37
N CYS A 263 12.05 -13.84 -15.55
CA CYS A 263 11.47 -12.59 -16.02
C CYS A 263 12.58 -11.78 -16.69
N ALA A 264 12.31 -11.27 -17.90
CA ALA A 264 13.20 -10.28 -18.50
C ALA A 264 13.38 -9.12 -17.50
N PRO A 265 14.62 -8.70 -17.22
CA PRO A 265 14.82 -7.54 -16.36
C PRO A 265 14.07 -6.35 -16.95
N LEU A 266 13.62 -5.45 -16.08
CA LEU A 266 13.18 -4.14 -16.56
C LEU A 266 14.31 -3.58 -17.44
N PRO A 267 13.99 -2.94 -18.58
CA PRO A 267 15.01 -2.35 -19.46
C PRO A 267 15.79 -1.26 -18.72
N ASP A 268 16.82 -1.65 -17.98
CA ASP A 268 17.80 -0.77 -17.36
C ASP A 268 18.97 -0.69 -18.32
N ASP A 269 18.86 0.18 -19.31
CA ASP A 269 20.01 0.56 -20.12
C ASP A 269 20.73 1.72 -19.40
N PRO A 270 21.88 1.45 -18.73
CA PRO A 270 22.63 2.49 -18.05
C PRO A 270 23.12 3.58 -19.01
N ALA A 271 23.28 3.29 -20.31
CA ALA A 271 23.59 4.30 -21.31
C ALA A 271 22.38 5.21 -21.57
N LEU A 272 21.16 4.67 -21.58
CA LEU A 272 19.93 5.46 -21.68
C LEU A 272 19.72 6.34 -20.43
N ALA A 273 19.99 5.81 -19.24
CA ALA A 273 19.95 6.59 -17.99
C ALA A 273 21.06 7.67 -17.92
N ALA A 274 22.19 7.43 -18.60
CA ALA A 274 23.29 8.39 -18.75
C ALA A 274 23.07 9.40 -19.90
N ASP A 275 22.18 9.10 -20.85
CA ASP A 275 21.95 9.93 -22.03
C ASP A 275 21.45 11.33 -21.64
N LYS A 276 22.13 12.35 -22.18
CA LYS A 276 21.87 13.75 -21.86
C LYS A 276 20.48 14.20 -22.28
N ARG A 277 19.94 13.70 -23.40
CA ARG A 277 18.60 14.03 -23.89
C ARG A 277 17.54 13.39 -23.02
N VAL A 278 17.73 12.12 -22.62
CA VAL A 278 16.83 11.43 -21.68
C VAL A 278 16.80 12.16 -20.34
N ARG A 279 17.97 12.52 -19.77
CA ARG A 279 18.03 13.29 -18.52
C ARG A 279 17.37 14.67 -18.64
N ALA A 280 17.56 15.36 -19.77
CA ALA A 280 16.92 16.64 -20.04
C ALA A 280 15.39 16.48 -20.13
N ALA A 281 14.89 15.48 -20.88
CA ALA A 281 13.46 15.19 -20.98
C ALA A 281 12.86 14.79 -19.62
N ALA A 282 13.52 13.92 -18.85
CA ALA A 282 13.10 13.56 -17.50
C ALA A 282 13.09 14.77 -16.55
N LYS A 283 14.02 15.72 -16.71
CA LYS A 283 13.99 16.99 -16.00
C LYS A 283 12.75 17.81 -16.41
N THR A 284 12.46 17.91 -17.71
CA THR A 284 11.24 18.60 -18.20
C THR A 284 9.96 17.96 -17.69
N VAL A 285 9.87 16.62 -17.64
CA VAL A 285 8.72 15.91 -17.04
C VAL A 285 8.58 16.28 -15.57
N ARG A 286 9.66 16.21 -14.77
CA ARG A 286 9.63 16.61 -13.36
C ARG A 286 9.21 18.07 -13.16
N GLU A 287 9.68 18.97 -14.04
CA GLU A 287 9.27 20.37 -14.04
C GLU A 287 7.78 20.53 -14.40
N ALA A 288 7.29 19.79 -15.40
CA ALA A 288 5.88 19.78 -15.79
C ALA A 288 4.98 19.20 -14.69
N GLU A 289 5.39 18.12 -14.02
CA GLU A 289 4.69 17.55 -12.86
C GLU A 289 4.67 18.52 -11.68
N LYS A 290 5.77 19.23 -11.43
CA LYS A 290 5.83 20.29 -10.42
C LYS A 290 4.87 21.43 -10.78
N ALA A 291 4.84 21.84 -12.05
CA ALA A 291 3.93 22.85 -12.55
C ALA A 291 2.46 22.39 -12.48
N LEU A 292 2.17 21.14 -12.81
CA LEU A 292 0.85 20.52 -12.70
C LEU A 292 0.38 20.49 -11.25
N ARG A 293 1.24 20.03 -10.32
CA ARG A 293 0.95 20.06 -8.88
C ARG A 293 0.66 21.48 -8.39
N ALA A 294 1.42 22.47 -8.87
CA ALA A 294 1.17 23.88 -8.57
C ALA A 294 -0.16 24.39 -9.15
N ALA A 295 -0.48 24.06 -10.41
CA ALA A 295 -1.73 24.44 -11.07
C ALA A 295 -2.95 23.80 -10.38
N GLN A 296 -2.87 22.52 -10.01
CA GLN A 296 -3.90 21.83 -9.24
C GLN A 296 -4.08 22.44 -7.84
N LYS A 297 -2.99 22.84 -7.17
CA LYS A 297 -3.06 23.59 -5.91
C LYS A 297 -3.77 24.94 -6.09
N ASN A 298 -3.45 25.68 -7.15
CA ASN A 298 -4.11 26.94 -7.48
C ASN A 298 -5.60 26.73 -7.74
N LEU A 299 -5.97 25.74 -8.56
CA LEU A 299 -7.37 25.40 -8.82
C LEU A 299 -8.15 25.09 -7.54
N ARG A 300 -7.55 24.32 -6.61
CA ARG A 300 -8.15 24.06 -5.29
C ARG A 300 -8.33 25.33 -4.47
N GLN A 301 -7.36 26.25 -4.50
CA GLN A 301 -7.46 27.53 -3.81
C GLN A 301 -8.58 28.39 -4.40
N VAL A 302 -8.61 28.57 -5.72
CA VAL A 302 -9.65 29.35 -6.42
C VAL A 302 -11.04 28.77 -6.18
N ARG A 303 -11.19 27.44 -6.18
CA ARG A 303 -12.45 26.78 -5.82
C ARG A 303 -12.88 27.10 -4.39
N ARG A 304 -11.95 27.06 -3.43
CA ARG A 304 -12.23 27.40 -2.02
C ARG A 304 -12.66 28.86 -1.89
N ASP A 305 -11.93 29.78 -2.50
CA ASP A 305 -12.23 31.22 -2.47
C ASP A 305 -13.59 31.51 -3.13
N ALA A 306 -13.94 30.77 -4.20
CA ALA A 306 -15.25 30.87 -4.85
C ALA A 306 -16.38 30.41 -3.91
N VAL A 307 -16.21 29.28 -3.22
CA VAL A 307 -17.19 28.79 -2.23
C VAL A 307 -17.40 29.80 -1.11
N GLU A 308 -16.34 30.38 -0.56
CA GLU A 308 -16.43 31.39 0.50
C GLU A 308 -17.09 32.70 0.04
N ARG A 309 -16.87 33.11 -1.21
CA ARG A 309 -17.55 34.28 -1.79
C ARG A 309 -19.04 34.02 -2.01
N ILE A 310 -19.40 32.84 -2.51
CA ILE A 310 -20.80 32.44 -2.71
C ILE A 310 -21.54 32.39 -1.38
N ALA A 311 -20.95 31.78 -0.35
CA ALA A 311 -21.54 31.71 0.99
C ALA A 311 -21.77 33.11 1.60
N ARG A 312 -20.83 34.04 1.40
CA ARG A 312 -20.97 35.44 1.85
C ARG A 312 -22.02 36.25 1.10
N ALA A 313 -22.37 35.86 -0.13
CA ALA A 313 -23.38 36.54 -0.92
C ALA A 313 -24.81 36.01 -0.66
N ALA A 314 -24.94 34.87 0.02
CA ALA A 314 -26.20 34.18 0.29
C ALA A 314 -26.75 34.39 1.71
N GLY A 315 -26.01 35.04 2.60
CA GLY A 315 -26.42 35.41 3.96
C GLY A 315 -26.41 36.91 4.15
#